data_AF-A0A1V3WVJ7-F1
#
_entry.id   AF-A0A1V3WVJ7-F1
#
_cell.length_a   1.000
_cell.length_b   1.000
_cell.length_c   1.000
_cell.angle_alpha   90.00
_cell.angle_beta   90.00
_cell.angle_gamma   90.00
#
_symmetry.space_group_name_H-M   'P 1'
#
loop_
_entity.id
_entity.type
_entity.pdbx_description
1 polymer ?
#
loop_
_entity_poly.entity_id
_entity_poly.type
_entity_poly.pdbx_seq_one_letter_code
_entity_poly.pdbx_strand_id
1 'polypeptide(L)'
;MGNEVAIIGVGLHPFGRFEKTAMQMGAEAIRSALTDAGVEWKDIQFGFGGSHEVSNPDAVTRLVGLTGIPFTDVFNACATAASAVQQTADTIRLGKYDIGIAIGMDKHPRGAFTDDPPNSRCPSGMHRMVSSSPPNSSA
;
A
#
# COMPACT_ATOMS: atom_id res chain seq x y z
N MET A 1 20.05 -23.97 -6.16
CA MET A 1 19.87 -22.82 -7.06
C MET A 1 18.53 -22.21 -6.70
N GLY A 2 18.49 -20.97 -6.22
CA GLY A 2 17.21 -20.30 -5.89
C GLY A 2 16.54 -19.84 -7.17
N ASN A 3 15.21 -19.91 -7.24
CA ASN A 3 14.46 -19.37 -8.38
C ASN A 3 14.79 -17.88 -8.53
N GLU A 4 15.20 -17.46 -9.72
CA GLU A 4 15.34 -16.04 -10.02
C GLU A 4 13.96 -15.38 -10.00
N VAL A 5 13.89 -14.17 -9.44
CA VAL A 5 12.65 -13.39 -9.36
C VAL A 5 12.87 -12.05 -10.00
N ALA A 6 11.92 -11.65 -10.84
CA ALA A 6 11.92 -10.37 -11.53
C ALA A 6 10.63 -9.60 -11.24
N ILE A 7 10.73 -8.27 -11.30
CA ILE A 7 9.56 -7.39 -11.36
C ILE A 7 9.17 -7.28 -12.83
N ILE A 8 8.00 -7.80 -13.18
CA ILE A 8 7.53 -7.85 -14.57
C ILE A 8 6.59 -6.70 -14.94
N GLY A 9 6.11 -5.92 -13.98
CA GLY A 9 5.34 -4.70 -14.22
C GLY A 9 5.21 -3.84 -12.98
N VAL A 10 5.02 -2.54 -13.19
CA VAL A 10 4.89 -1.52 -12.14
C VAL A 10 3.70 -0.60 -12.40
N GLY A 11 3.09 -0.12 -11.33
CA GLY A 11 1.93 0.76 -11.42
C GLY A 11 1.87 1.73 -10.25
N LEU A 12 1.53 2.98 -10.56
CA LEU A 12 1.44 4.05 -9.59
C LEU A 12 0.27 4.97 -9.97
N HIS A 13 -0.66 5.17 -9.03
CA HIS A 13 -1.54 6.32 -9.12
C HIS A 13 -0.72 7.58 -8.82
N PRO A 14 -0.75 8.64 -9.64
CA PRO A 14 0.04 9.84 -9.42
C PRO A 14 -0.12 10.38 -7.99
N PHE A 15 0.99 10.85 -7.40
CA PHE A 15 0.93 11.50 -6.09
C PHE A 15 0.23 12.86 -6.20
N GLY A 16 -0.64 13.17 -5.22
CA GLY A 16 -1.41 14.40 -5.25
C GLY A 16 -2.59 14.39 -4.29
N ARG A 17 -3.48 15.39 -4.44
CA ARG A 17 -4.71 15.51 -3.66
C ARG A 17 -5.90 15.15 -4.55
N PHE A 18 -6.59 14.09 -4.15
CA PHE A 18 -7.71 13.54 -4.91
C PHE A 18 -8.89 13.26 -3.98
N GLU A 19 -10.10 13.33 -4.53
CA GLU A 19 -11.33 12.92 -3.81
C GLU A 19 -11.43 11.40 -3.65
N LYS A 20 -10.66 10.63 -4.44
CA LYS A 20 -10.60 9.16 -4.39
C LYS A 20 -10.08 8.64 -3.06
N THR A 21 -10.60 7.50 -2.58
CA THR A 21 -10.08 6.80 -1.40
C THR A 21 -8.71 6.16 -1.70
N ALA A 22 -7.94 5.82 -0.65
CA ALA A 22 -6.70 5.06 -0.80
C ALA A 22 -6.92 3.76 -1.60
N MET A 23 -8.05 3.08 -1.35
CA MET A 23 -8.44 1.85 -2.04
C MET A 23 -8.69 2.05 -3.54
N GLN A 24 -9.36 3.15 -3.92
CA GLN A 24 -9.59 3.46 -5.34
C GLN A 24 -8.28 3.75 -6.07
N MET A 25 -7.38 4.52 -5.44
CA MET A 25 -6.05 4.79 -6.00
C MET A 25 -5.20 3.51 -6.07
N GLY A 26 -5.27 2.65 -5.04
CA GLY A 26 -4.63 1.34 -5.03
C GLY A 26 -5.13 0.43 -6.16
N ALA A 27 -6.43 0.38 -6.40
CA ALA A 27 -7.02 -0.39 -7.50
C ALA A 27 -6.55 0.11 -8.88
N GLU A 28 -6.39 1.43 -9.06
CA GLU A 28 -5.85 2.00 -10.30
C GLU A 28 -4.36 1.68 -10.48
N ALA A 29 -3.57 1.73 -9.39
CA ALA A 29 -2.18 1.32 -9.41
C ALA A 29 -2.03 -0.17 -9.77
N ILE A 30 -2.89 -1.04 -9.23
CA ILE A 30 -2.93 -2.47 -9.58
C ILE A 30 -3.20 -2.66 -11.08
N ARG A 31 -4.26 -2.03 -11.61
CA ARG A 31 -4.58 -2.16 -13.05
C ARG A 31 -3.45 -1.66 -13.95
N SER A 32 -2.77 -0.59 -13.53
CA SER A 32 -1.61 -0.06 -14.26
C SER A 32 -0.45 -1.06 -14.25
N ALA A 33 -0.15 -1.68 -13.09
CA ALA A 33 0.88 -2.71 -12.98
C ALA A 33 0.58 -3.96 -13.81
N LEU A 34 -0.68 -4.40 -13.82
CA LEU A 34 -1.12 -5.52 -14.66
C LEU A 34 -0.97 -5.20 -16.15
N THR A 35 -1.33 -3.98 -16.55
CA THR A 35 -1.18 -3.51 -17.94
C THR A 35 0.29 -3.47 -18.36
N ASP A 36 1.17 -2.94 -17.51
CA ASP A 36 2.61 -2.89 -17.75
C ASP A 36 3.24 -4.29 -17.84
N ALA A 37 2.78 -5.22 -17.01
CA ALA A 37 3.18 -6.62 -17.04
C ALA A 37 2.59 -7.44 -18.21
N GLY A 38 1.55 -6.94 -18.89
CA GLY A 38 0.84 -7.67 -19.93
C GLY A 38 0.09 -8.90 -19.43
N VAL A 39 -0.38 -8.90 -18.17
CA VAL A 39 -1.12 -10.01 -17.54
C VAL A 39 -2.49 -9.55 -17.07
N GLU A 40 -3.41 -10.49 -16.81
CA GLU A 40 -4.73 -10.21 -16.27
C GLU A 40 -4.78 -10.45 -14.76
N TRP A 41 -5.75 -9.83 -14.07
CA TRP A 41 -5.90 -10.00 -12.61
C TRP A 41 -6.10 -11.46 -12.19
N LYS A 42 -6.72 -12.26 -13.05
CA LYS A 42 -6.95 -13.70 -12.81
C LYS A 42 -5.66 -14.54 -12.81
N ASP A 43 -4.57 -14.01 -13.35
CA ASP A 43 -3.27 -14.68 -13.43
C ASP A 43 -2.47 -14.51 -12.12
N ILE A 44 -2.85 -13.53 -11.29
CA ILE A 44 -2.24 -13.31 -9.97
C ILE A 44 -2.67 -14.44 -9.04
N GLN A 45 -1.72 -15.09 -8.37
CA GLN A 45 -1.97 -16.25 -7.52
C GLN A 45 -1.99 -15.90 -6.03
N PHE A 46 -1.40 -14.78 -5.64
CA PHE A 46 -1.36 -14.28 -4.26
C PHE A 46 -1.02 -12.79 -4.22
N GLY A 47 -1.29 -12.15 -3.08
CA GLY A 47 -0.95 -10.75 -2.87
C GLY A 47 -0.38 -10.47 -1.48
N PHE A 48 0.51 -9.49 -1.43
CA PHE A 48 0.89 -8.80 -0.21
C PHE A 48 0.51 -7.33 -0.35
N GLY A 49 -0.01 -6.74 0.72
CA GLY A 49 -0.28 -5.31 0.69
C GLY A 49 -0.30 -4.69 2.06
N GLY A 50 -0.34 -3.37 2.10
CA GLY A 50 -0.32 -2.66 3.36
C GLY A 50 -0.64 -1.19 3.23
N SER A 51 -1.06 -0.64 4.35
CA SER A 51 -1.41 0.77 4.51
C SER A 51 -1.19 1.15 5.97
N HIS A 52 -0.85 2.41 6.20
CA HIS A 52 -0.93 3.02 7.51
C HIS A 52 -2.36 3.49 7.83
N GLU A 53 -3.06 4.04 6.84
CA GLU A 53 -4.38 4.68 7.02
C GLU A 53 -5.57 3.72 6.83
N VAL A 54 -5.38 2.59 6.16
CA VAL A 54 -6.42 1.60 5.87
C VAL A 54 -6.22 0.36 6.73
N SER A 55 -7.21 0.05 7.57
CA SER A 55 -7.15 -1.10 8.48
C SER A 55 -7.27 -2.46 7.79
N ASN A 56 -7.86 -2.52 6.59
CA ASN A 56 -8.05 -3.72 5.78
C ASN A 56 -7.62 -3.51 4.31
N PRO A 57 -6.30 -3.39 4.04
CA PRO A 57 -5.78 -3.18 2.68
C PRO A 57 -6.18 -4.28 1.69
N ASP A 58 -6.31 -5.53 2.14
CA ASP A 58 -6.77 -6.68 1.37
C ASP A 58 -8.12 -6.46 0.66
N ALA A 59 -8.99 -5.63 1.22
CA ALA A 59 -10.29 -5.31 0.64
C ALA A 59 -10.19 -4.60 -0.73
N VAL A 60 -8.99 -4.18 -1.16
CA VAL A 60 -8.74 -3.60 -2.49
C VAL A 60 -9.07 -4.60 -3.60
N THR A 61 -8.96 -5.90 -3.30
CA THR A 61 -9.35 -7.00 -4.18
C THR A 61 -10.81 -6.90 -4.63
N ARG A 62 -11.71 -6.33 -3.80
CA ARG A 62 -13.12 -6.08 -4.18
C ARG A 62 -13.27 -5.09 -5.35
N LEU A 63 -12.29 -4.22 -5.57
CA LEU A 63 -12.30 -3.21 -6.62
C LEU A 63 -11.62 -3.67 -7.92
N VAL A 64 -10.82 -4.74 -7.87
CA VAL A 64 -10.12 -5.31 -9.04
C VAL A 64 -10.68 -6.66 -9.49
N GLY A 65 -11.34 -7.40 -8.58
CA GLY A 65 -12.03 -8.65 -8.86
C GLY A 65 -11.83 -9.68 -7.75
N LEU A 66 -12.89 -10.38 -7.36
CA LEU A 66 -12.80 -11.44 -6.34
C LEU A 66 -12.42 -12.77 -7.00
N THR A 67 -11.13 -13.10 -6.97
CA THR A 67 -10.57 -14.35 -7.52
C THR A 67 -10.39 -15.45 -6.48
N GLY A 68 -10.46 -15.12 -5.19
CA GLY A 68 -10.24 -16.07 -4.08
C GLY A 68 -8.76 -16.29 -3.74
N ILE A 69 -7.85 -15.49 -4.30
CA ILE A 69 -6.42 -15.58 -3.99
C ILE A 69 -6.14 -15.21 -2.54
N PRO A 70 -5.16 -15.84 -1.88
CA PRO A 70 -4.70 -15.39 -0.58
C PRO A 70 -4.08 -13.98 -0.70
N PHE A 71 -4.50 -13.08 0.17
CA PHE A 71 -3.92 -11.75 0.32
C PHE A 71 -3.48 -11.56 1.77
N THR A 72 -2.24 -11.15 1.99
CA THR A 72 -1.69 -10.94 3.33
C THR A 72 -1.38 -9.48 3.55
N ASP A 73 -2.00 -8.91 4.58
CA ASP A 73 -1.74 -7.55 5.00
C ASP A 73 -0.48 -7.47 5.87
N VAL A 74 0.39 -6.55 5.52
CA VAL A 74 1.64 -6.28 6.22
C VAL A 74 1.74 -4.82 6.61
N PHE A 75 2.41 -4.59 7.73
CA PHE A 75 2.67 -3.25 8.24
C PHE A 75 4.09 -3.15 8.77
N ASN A 76 4.83 -2.18 8.23
CA ASN A 76 6.18 -1.83 8.65
C ASN A 76 6.41 -0.32 8.49
N ALA A 77 5.47 0.48 8.99
CA ALA A 77 5.47 1.94 8.90
C ALA A 77 5.77 2.42 7.46
N CYS A 78 6.70 3.36 7.29
CA CYS A 78 7.10 3.89 5.97
C CYS A 78 7.70 2.82 5.02
N ALA A 79 8.17 1.69 5.56
CA ALA A 79 8.78 0.61 4.79
C ALA A 79 7.79 -0.49 4.38
N THR A 80 6.48 -0.31 4.65
CA THR A 80 5.44 -1.31 4.38
C THR A 80 5.48 -1.84 2.94
N ALA A 81 5.58 -0.95 1.93
CA ALA A 81 5.64 -1.38 0.54
C ALA A 81 6.91 -2.19 0.22
N ALA A 82 8.05 -1.84 0.81
CA ALA A 82 9.29 -2.60 0.64
C ALA A 82 9.20 -3.99 1.28
N SER A 83 8.57 -4.08 2.46
CA SER A 83 8.27 -5.38 3.10
C SER A 83 7.35 -6.25 2.24
N ALA A 84 6.30 -5.67 1.66
CA ALA A 84 5.41 -6.40 0.74
C ALA A 84 6.15 -6.93 -0.49
N VAL A 85 6.99 -6.11 -1.13
CA VAL A 85 7.81 -6.53 -2.28
C VAL A 85 8.77 -7.65 -1.91
N GLN A 86 9.46 -7.53 -0.77
CA GLN A 86 10.38 -8.56 -0.29
C GLN A 86 9.66 -9.89 -0.06
N GLN A 87 8.50 -9.86 0.60
CA GLN A 87 7.72 -11.08 0.86
C GLN A 87 7.14 -11.71 -0.42
N THR A 88 6.73 -10.89 -1.39
CA THR A 88 6.32 -11.39 -2.71
C THR A 88 7.48 -12.11 -3.39
N ALA A 89 8.66 -11.49 -3.40
CA ALA A 89 9.84 -12.11 -4.00
C ALA A 89 10.23 -13.40 -3.30
N ASP A 90 10.21 -13.44 -1.97
CA ASP A 90 10.57 -14.64 -1.21
C ASP A 90 9.54 -15.77 -1.41
N THR A 91 8.25 -15.44 -1.54
CA THR A 91 7.20 -16.43 -1.82
C THR A 91 7.39 -17.11 -3.18
N ILE A 92 7.82 -16.35 -4.20
CA ILE A 92 8.16 -16.90 -5.53
C ILE A 92 9.47 -17.69 -5.47
N ARG A 93 10.49 -17.19 -4.76
CA ARG A 93 11.76 -17.91 -4.55
C ARG A 93 11.57 -19.28 -3.91
N LEU A 94 10.61 -19.40 -2.99
CA LEU A 94 10.24 -20.65 -2.34
C LEU A 94 9.50 -21.63 -3.27
N GLY A 95 9.10 -21.20 -4.47
CA GLY A 95 8.37 -22.03 -5.43
C GLY A 95 6.92 -22.31 -5.02
N LYS A 96 6.35 -21.50 -4.12
CA LYS A 96 4.94 -21.67 -3.69
C LYS A 96 3.96 -21.20 -4.77
N TYR A 97 4.33 -20.14 -5.49
CA TYR A 97 3.57 -19.50 -6.56
C TYR A 97 4.55 -18.87 -7.57
N ASP A 98 4.08 -18.60 -8.77
CA ASP A 98 4.86 -18.05 -9.88
C ASP A 98 4.62 -16.54 -10.06
N ILE A 99 3.38 -16.08 -9.88
CA ILE A 99 2.99 -14.68 -10.10
C ILE A 99 2.23 -14.15 -8.88
N GLY A 100 2.74 -13.07 -8.29
CA GLY A 100 2.12 -12.38 -7.15
C GLY A 100 2.17 -10.87 -7.30
N ILE A 101 1.38 -10.18 -6.48
CA ILE A 101 1.30 -8.72 -6.47
C ILE A 101 1.72 -8.15 -5.10
N ALA A 102 2.42 -7.01 -5.09
CA ALA A 102 2.78 -6.26 -3.89
C ALA A 102 2.20 -4.84 -3.98
N ILE A 103 1.44 -4.40 -2.98
CA ILE A 103 0.71 -3.13 -3.05
C ILE A 103 0.91 -2.30 -1.77
N GLY A 104 1.33 -1.05 -1.92
CA GLY A 104 1.23 -0.04 -0.86
C GLY A 104 0.18 1.00 -1.22
N MET A 105 -0.66 1.39 -0.27
CA MET A 105 -1.64 2.46 -0.50
C MET A 105 -1.88 3.26 0.77
N ASP A 106 -1.98 4.59 0.65
CA ASP A 106 -2.32 5.46 1.77
C ASP A 106 -3.05 6.70 1.27
N LYS A 107 -3.91 7.26 2.13
CA LYS A 107 -4.52 8.58 1.93
C LYS A 107 -4.52 9.34 3.24
N HIS A 108 -3.54 10.22 3.38
CA HIS A 108 -3.41 11.04 4.57
C HIS A 108 -4.32 12.27 4.52
N PRO A 109 -4.81 12.74 5.68
CA PRO A 109 -5.54 13.99 5.78
C PRO A 109 -4.72 15.19 5.29
N ARG A 110 -5.38 16.35 5.19
CA ARG A 110 -4.69 17.61 4.91
C ARG A 110 -3.93 18.05 6.17
N GLY A 111 -2.75 18.64 5.99
CA GLY A 111 -1.89 19.08 7.09
C GLY A 111 -0.56 18.35 7.12
N ALA A 112 0.20 18.59 8.19
CA ALA A 112 1.47 17.91 8.43
C ALA A 112 1.22 16.45 8.85
N PHE A 113 2.18 15.56 8.54
CA PHE A 113 2.23 14.23 9.14
C PHE A 113 2.50 14.40 10.64
N THR A 114 1.43 14.40 11.42
CA THR A 114 1.50 14.41 12.89
C THR A 114 1.10 13.04 13.38
N ASP A 115 2.08 12.23 13.78
CA ASP A 115 1.82 11.06 14.59
C ASP A 115 1.37 11.52 15.98
N ASP A 116 0.36 10.84 16.53
CA ASP A 116 0.02 10.98 17.93
C ASP A 116 1.25 10.60 18.79
N PRO A 117 1.72 11.49 19.69
CA PRO A 117 2.91 11.24 20.53
C PRO A 117 2.88 9.90 21.29
N PRO A 118 1.72 9.43 21.81
CA PRO A 118 1.63 8.11 22.45
C PRO A 118 1.92 6.94 21.51
N ASN A 119 1.56 7.05 20.22
CA ASN A 119 1.72 5.98 19.24
C ASN A 119 3.13 5.95 18.60
N SER A 120 3.81 7.09 18.55
CA SER A 120 5.13 7.24 17.91
C SER A 120 6.31 6.81 18.78
N ARG A 121 6.06 6.19 19.96
CA ARG A 121 7.07 5.84 20.98
C ARG A 121 7.98 7.04 21.35
N CYS A 122 7.49 8.26 21.14
CA CYS A 122 8.21 9.45 21.51
C CYS A 122 8.25 9.54 23.04
N PRO A 123 9.41 9.81 23.68
CA PRO A 123 9.50 9.88 25.13
C PRO A 123 8.45 10.83 25.71
N SER A 124 7.77 10.39 26.77
CA SER A 124 6.80 11.20 27.51
C SER A 124 7.48 12.47 28.02
N GLY A 125 7.23 13.59 27.34
CA GLY A 125 7.87 14.88 27.64
C GLY A 125 8.29 15.69 26.41
N MET A 126 8.38 15.07 25.23
CA MET A 126 8.68 15.77 23.97
C MET A 126 7.42 16.48 23.43
N HIS A 127 7.02 17.59 24.06
CA HIS A 127 5.94 18.44 23.54
C HIS A 127 6.41 19.09 22.23
N ARG A 128 5.76 18.76 21.11
CA ARG A 128 5.98 19.50 19.88
C ARG A 128 5.39 20.90 20.04
N MET A 129 6.21 21.93 19.80
CA MET A 129 5.73 23.26 19.43
C MET A 129 5.05 23.13 18.05
N VAL A 130 3.75 22.85 18.03
CA VAL A 130 2.90 22.95 16.83
C VAL A 130 1.98 24.14 17.04
N SER A 131 2.23 25.23 16.33
CA SER A 131 1.28 26.35 16.25
C SER A 131 0.10 25.94 15.39
N SER A 132 -1.12 26.02 15.92
CA SER A 132 -2.34 25.90 15.15
C SER A 132 -2.39 26.99 14.09
N SER A 133 -2.44 26.63 12.80
CA SER A 133 -3.00 27.54 11.82
C SER A 133 -4.52 27.56 12.00
N PRO A 134 -5.18 28.73 12.01
CA PRO A 134 -6.60 28.83 12.29
C PRO A 134 -7.45 28.19 11.18
N PRO A 135 -8.68 27.75 11.49
CA PRO A 135 -9.60 27.23 10.47
C PRO A 135 -10.04 28.35 9.52
N ASN A 136 -10.18 28.00 8.24
CA ASN A 136 -10.75 28.84 7.19
C ASN A 136 -11.93 29.71 7.67
N SER A 137 -11.82 31.03 7.54
CA SER A 137 -12.98 31.93 7.48
C SER A 137 -13.25 32.26 6.01
N SER A 138 -14.28 31.64 5.45
CA SER A 138 -14.98 32.14 4.27
C SER A 138 -16.23 32.89 4.74
N ALA A 139 -16.10 34.20 4.91
CA ALA A 139 -17.14 35.24 4.82
C ALA A 139 -16.44 36.61 4.88
#